data_AF-A0A6B1E6I9-F1
#
_entry.id   AF-A0A6B1E6I9-F1
#
_cell.length_a   1.000
_cell.length_b   1.000
_cell.length_c   1.000
_cell.angle_alpha   90.00
_cell.angle_beta   90.00
_cell.angle_gamma   90.00
#
_symmetry.space_group_name_H-M   'P 1'
#
loop_
_entity.id
_entity.type
_entity.pdbx_description
1 polymer ?
#
loop_
_entity_poly.entity_id
_entity_poly.type
_entity_poly.pdbx_seq_one_letter_code
_entity_poly.pdbx_strand_id
1 'polypeptide(L)'
;MVNHPLLPAIVAWARGEDAIRAVVITGSLARADGSADEYSDLDAQIITSEIARYCQDDRWLDELGEVWIRFPLGETVPYRLVWFAGGSKVDFQFMHIDEIRTMIVSQQLSDEYLRGYHVALDKAGLYEGLPPSPRSFPQPPAPSREQVYACLNEFWFEALHAAQFIRRREFWVVKFRDWTMKTMLLQALEWRARATADAPTNTWLLGKRMHEWARGDEYAAITRIWAGWDARQLWQALLIQADIFAVISDKLCAALGYEQPIQAREEIRAYIHALYAEDPEARR
;
A
#
# COMPACT_ATOMS: atom_id res chain seq x y z
N MET A 1 -23.16 -1.96 -8.92
CA MET A 1 -22.87 -1.46 -10.29
C MET A 1 -21.72 -0.51 -10.14
N VAL A 2 -20.63 -0.71 -10.89
CA VAL A 2 -19.47 0.19 -10.84
C VAL A 2 -19.90 1.55 -11.38
N ASN A 3 -19.74 2.61 -10.60
CA ASN A 3 -20.09 3.97 -10.99
C ASN A 3 -18.81 4.80 -11.12
N HIS A 4 -18.33 4.98 -12.36
CA HIS A 4 -17.17 5.83 -12.66
C HIS A 4 -17.39 6.52 -14.02
N PRO A 5 -17.12 7.83 -14.14
CA PRO A 5 -17.47 8.62 -15.34
C PRO A 5 -16.79 8.14 -16.62
N LEU A 6 -15.57 7.57 -16.53
CA LEU A 6 -14.83 7.06 -17.69
C LEU A 6 -15.16 5.63 -18.07
N LEU A 7 -15.88 4.87 -17.23
CA LEU A 7 -16.18 3.46 -17.53
C LEU A 7 -16.96 3.30 -18.86
N PRO A 8 -17.99 4.12 -19.17
CA PRO A 8 -18.69 4.02 -20.45
C PRO A 8 -17.78 4.25 -21.66
N ALA A 9 -16.88 5.24 -21.60
CA ALA A 9 -15.93 5.54 -22.67
C ALA A 9 -14.93 4.39 -22.87
N ILE A 10 -14.38 3.85 -21.77
CA ILE A 10 -13.49 2.68 -21.79
C ILE A 10 -14.18 1.47 -22.43
N VAL A 11 -15.42 1.18 -22.02
CA VAL A 11 -16.19 0.06 -22.59
C VAL A 11 -16.50 0.31 -24.08
N ALA A 12 -16.79 1.54 -24.49
CA ALA A 12 -17.05 1.88 -25.89
C ALA A 12 -15.79 1.72 -26.76
N TRP A 13 -14.66 2.27 -26.33
CA TRP A 13 -13.35 2.10 -26.96
C TRP A 13 -12.98 0.62 -27.08
N ALA A 14 -13.02 -0.11 -25.96
CA ALA A 14 -12.71 -1.53 -25.93
C ALA A 14 -13.65 -2.34 -26.84
N ARG A 15 -14.90 -1.89 -27.03
CA ARG A 15 -15.84 -2.53 -27.95
C ARG A 15 -15.44 -2.37 -29.42
N GLY A 16 -14.91 -1.22 -29.79
CA GLY A 16 -14.42 -0.92 -31.14
C GLY A 16 -13.10 -1.60 -31.50
N GLU A 17 -12.30 -2.01 -30.51
CA GLU A 17 -11.00 -2.65 -30.73
C GLU A 17 -11.08 -4.19 -30.80
N ASP A 18 -10.84 -4.77 -31.98
CA ASP A 18 -10.93 -6.22 -32.22
C ASP A 18 -9.92 -7.03 -31.38
N ALA A 19 -8.75 -6.44 -31.09
CA ALA A 19 -7.73 -7.08 -30.27
C ALA A 19 -8.13 -7.17 -28.79
N ILE A 20 -9.06 -6.34 -28.31
CA ILE A 20 -9.54 -6.36 -26.92
C ILE A 20 -10.72 -7.32 -26.80
N ARG A 21 -10.61 -8.25 -25.86
CA ARG A 21 -11.61 -9.31 -25.64
C ARG A 21 -12.49 -9.06 -24.43
N ALA A 22 -11.96 -8.40 -23.41
CA ALA A 22 -12.72 -8.08 -22.22
C ALA A 22 -12.15 -6.87 -21.47
N VAL A 23 -13.01 -6.30 -20.63
CA VAL A 23 -12.67 -5.26 -19.65
C VAL A 23 -13.16 -5.74 -18.30
N VAL A 24 -12.25 -5.81 -17.32
CA VAL A 24 -12.57 -6.18 -15.94
C VAL A 24 -12.16 -5.07 -15.00
N ILE A 25 -13.08 -4.71 -14.12
CA ILE A 25 -12.82 -3.76 -13.04
C ILE A 25 -12.45 -4.53 -11.79
N THR A 26 -11.35 -4.13 -11.14
CA THR A 26 -10.93 -4.66 -9.84
C THR A 26 -10.90 -3.50 -8.82
N GLY A 27 -10.17 -3.63 -7.71
CA GLY A 27 -10.03 -2.53 -6.75
C GLY A 27 -11.27 -2.27 -5.90
N SER A 28 -11.36 -1.07 -5.31
CA SER A 28 -12.45 -0.71 -4.40
C SER A 28 -13.81 -0.69 -5.10
N LEU A 29 -13.86 -0.23 -6.37
CA LEU A 29 -15.11 -0.13 -7.13
C LEU A 29 -15.73 -1.49 -7.47
N ALA A 30 -14.93 -2.55 -7.54
CA ALA A 30 -15.42 -3.92 -7.76
C ALA A 30 -15.84 -4.62 -6.45
N ARG A 31 -15.50 -4.06 -5.29
CA ARG A 31 -15.81 -4.64 -3.97
C ARG A 31 -17.22 -4.28 -3.51
N ALA A 32 -17.83 -5.19 -2.76
CA ALA A 32 -19.11 -5.00 -2.09
C ALA A 32 -18.94 -4.68 -0.59
N ASP A 33 -17.83 -4.03 -0.21
CA ASP A 33 -17.45 -3.77 1.19
C ASP A 33 -17.55 -2.29 1.61
N GLY A 34 -18.05 -1.43 0.72
CA GLY A 34 -18.18 0.01 0.96
C GLY A 34 -16.85 0.76 0.98
N SER A 35 -15.76 0.17 0.48
CA SER A 35 -14.45 0.83 0.43
C SER A 35 -14.30 1.88 -0.69
N ALA A 36 -15.26 1.96 -1.61
CA ALA A 36 -15.28 2.94 -2.68
C ALA A 36 -16.03 4.21 -2.30
N ASP A 37 -15.53 5.34 -2.76
CA ASP A 37 -16.08 6.69 -2.61
C ASP A 37 -15.92 7.50 -3.91
N GLU A 38 -16.27 8.79 -3.88
CA GLU A 38 -16.17 9.69 -5.04
C GLU A 38 -14.72 9.99 -5.47
N TYR A 39 -13.72 9.65 -4.65
CA TYR A 39 -12.29 9.85 -4.92
C TYR A 39 -11.58 8.56 -5.33
N SER A 40 -12.31 7.45 -5.41
CA SER A 40 -11.76 6.16 -5.82
C SER A 40 -11.36 6.18 -7.29
N ASP A 41 -10.19 5.64 -7.57
CA ASP A 41 -9.71 5.38 -8.91
C ASP A 41 -10.41 4.18 -9.55
N LEU A 42 -10.35 4.13 -10.88
CA LEU A 42 -10.81 2.98 -11.65
C LEU A 42 -9.62 2.07 -11.99
N ASP A 43 -9.54 0.92 -11.34
CA ASP A 43 -8.62 -0.17 -11.70
C ASP A 43 -9.23 -0.97 -12.88
N ALA A 44 -8.75 -0.72 -14.10
CA ALA A 44 -9.29 -1.31 -15.33
C ALA A 44 -8.30 -2.28 -15.97
N GLN A 45 -8.62 -3.57 -15.93
CA GLN A 45 -7.87 -4.60 -16.62
C GLN A 45 -8.39 -4.80 -18.05
N ILE A 46 -7.50 -4.61 -19.02
CA ILE A 46 -7.78 -4.74 -20.45
C ILE A 46 -7.21 -6.07 -20.93
N ILE A 47 -8.11 -6.99 -21.32
CA ILE A 47 -7.72 -8.33 -21.78
C ILE A 47 -7.53 -8.32 -23.28
N THR A 48 -6.32 -8.64 -23.75
CA THR A 48 -5.98 -8.57 -25.17
C THR A 48 -4.96 -9.64 -25.57
N SER A 49 -4.89 -9.96 -26.87
CA SER A 49 -3.78 -10.72 -27.46
C SER A 49 -2.60 -9.84 -27.91
N GLU A 50 -2.75 -8.51 -27.89
CA GLU A 50 -1.78 -7.56 -28.46
C GLU A 50 -1.32 -6.51 -27.44
N ILE A 51 -0.82 -6.95 -26.29
CA ILE A 51 -0.36 -6.04 -25.22
C ILE A 51 0.64 -5.01 -25.75
N ALA A 52 1.63 -5.45 -26.53
CA ALA A 52 2.70 -4.59 -27.07
C ALA A 52 2.18 -3.39 -27.87
N ARG A 53 1.02 -3.52 -28.55
CA ARG A 53 0.41 -2.43 -29.32
C ARG A 53 0.03 -1.25 -28.43
N TYR A 54 -0.61 -1.54 -27.30
CA TYR A 54 -1.04 -0.52 -26.34
C TYR A 54 0.10 -0.03 -25.44
N CYS A 55 1.22 -0.78 -25.42
CA CYS A 55 2.44 -0.32 -24.77
C CYS A 55 3.18 0.77 -25.54
N GLN A 56 3.25 0.61 -26.86
CA GLN A 56 4.07 1.44 -27.72
C GLN A 56 3.37 2.74 -28.13
N ASP A 57 2.04 2.76 -28.11
CA ASP A 57 1.24 3.88 -28.56
C ASP A 57 0.15 4.20 -27.53
N ASP A 58 0.10 5.46 -27.10
CA ASP A 58 -0.83 5.98 -26.11
C ASP A 58 -1.99 6.78 -26.71
N ARG A 59 -2.08 6.87 -28.05
CA ARG A 59 -3.14 7.65 -28.72
C ARG A 59 -4.55 7.14 -28.44
N TRP A 60 -4.70 5.88 -28.04
CA TRP A 60 -5.98 5.32 -27.60
C TRP A 60 -6.56 6.06 -26.38
N LEU A 61 -5.73 6.71 -25.57
CA LEU A 61 -6.21 7.54 -24.45
C LEU A 61 -7.02 8.75 -24.92
N ASP A 62 -6.75 9.26 -26.12
CA ASP A 62 -7.43 10.43 -26.69
C ASP A 62 -8.91 10.12 -26.99
N GLU A 63 -9.27 8.84 -27.14
CA GLU A 63 -10.65 8.37 -27.31
C GLU A 63 -11.44 8.34 -25.99
N LEU A 64 -10.74 8.36 -24.85
CA LEU A 64 -11.34 8.21 -23.52
C LEU A 64 -11.67 9.57 -22.88
N GLY A 65 -10.85 10.57 -23.15
CA GLY A 65 -11.03 11.93 -22.64
C GLY A 65 -9.75 12.75 -22.66
N GLU A 66 -9.84 14.00 -22.22
CA GLU A 66 -8.67 14.87 -22.10
C GLU A 66 -7.73 14.35 -20.99
N VAL A 67 -6.50 14.01 -21.35
CA VAL A 67 -5.47 13.54 -20.43
C VAL A 67 -4.72 14.72 -19.81
N TRP A 68 -4.68 14.78 -18.48
CA TRP A 68 -3.87 15.75 -17.75
C TRP A 68 -2.44 15.26 -17.54
N ILE A 69 -2.28 14.02 -17.07
CA ILE A 69 -0.97 13.40 -16.87
C ILE A 69 -1.08 11.88 -16.98
N ARG A 70 -0.03 11.26 -17.50
CA ARG A 70 0.11 9.80 -17.56
C ARG A 70 1.51 9.38 -17.15
N PHE A 71 1.61 8.28 -16.42
CA PHE A 71 2.90 7.60 -16.23
C PHE A 71 3.25 6.76 -17.47
N PRO A 72 4.53 6.66 -17.85
CA PRO A 72 4.96 5.77 -18.92
C PRO A 72 4.67 4.31 -18.54
N LEU A 73 4.28 3.50 -19.51
CA LEU A 73 4.12 2.06 -19.30
C LEU A 73 5.49 1.42 -19.09
N GLY A 74 5.66 0.68 -17.99
CA GLY A 74 6.87 -0.10 -17.77
C GLY A 74 6.89 -1.35 -18.66
N GLU A 75 8.02 -1.66 -19.29
CA GLU A 75 8.15 -2.86 -20.15
C GLU A 75 7.93 -4.18 -19.38
N THR A 76 8.25 -4.21 -18.09
CA THR A 76 8.12 -5.38 -17.21
C THR A 76 6.78 -5.48 -16.51
N VAL A 77 6.05 -4.37 -16.40
CA VAL A 77 4.77 -4.32 -15.71
C VAL A 77 3.84 -3.41 -16.50
N PRO A 78 2.88 -3.98 -17.26
CA PRO A 78 2.08 -3.23 -18.22
C PRO A 78 0.94 -2.44 -17.53
N TYR A 79 1.30 -1.57 -16.59
CA TYR A 79 0.44 -0.56 -15.97
C TYR A 79 0.57 0.84 -16.58
N ARG A 80 -0.56 1.43 -16.99
CA ARG A 80 -0.67 2.81 -17.45
C ARG A 80 -1.53 3.58 -16.46
N LEU A 81 -0.90 4.43 -15.65
CA LEU A 81 -1.61 5.29 -14.68
C LEU A 81 -1.94 6.61 -15.35
N VAL A 82 -3.21 7.01 -15.36
CA VAL A 82 -3.67 8.19 -16.10
C VAL A 82 -4.60 9.02 -15.23
N TRP A 83 -4.35 10.33 -15.20
CA TRP A 83 -5.29 11.32 -14.72
C TRP A 83 -5.92 12.04 -15.91
N PHE A 84 -7.25 12.07 -15.93
CA PHE A 84 -8.05 12.75 -16.93
C PHE A 84 -8.61 14.06 -16.38
N ALA A 85 -9.07 14.91 -17.30
CA ALA A 85 -9.79 16.13 -16.96
C ALA A 85 -10.98 15.85 -16.05
N GLY A 86 -11.17 16.74 -15.07
CA GLY A 86 -12.15 16.54 -14.00
C GLY A 86 -11.62 15.73 -12.81
N GLY A 87 -10.34 15.32 -12.82
CA GLY A 87 -9.70 14.66 -11.69
C GLY A 87 -9.98 13.17 -11.57
N SER A 88 -10.48 12.52 -12.63
CA SER A 88 -10.66 11.07 -12.64
C SER A 88 -9.33 10.36 -12.88
N LYS A 89 -8.99 9.40 -12.03
CA LYS A 89 -7.79 8.56 -12.15
C LYS A 89 -8.20 7.17 -12.64
N VAL A 90 -7.49 6.64 -13.63
CA VAL A 90 -7.64 5.27 -14.12
C VAL A 90 -6.27 4.59 -14.14
N ASP A 91 -6.20 3.43 -13.51
CA ASP A 91 -5.04 2.55 -13.53
C ASP A 91 -5.35 1.41 -14.49
N PHE A 92 -4.81 1.50 -15.71
CA PHE A 92 -4.98 0.45 -16.71
C PHE A 92 -3.93 -0.63 -16.53
N GLN A 93 -4.36 -1.89 -16.54
CA GLN A 93 -3.49 -3.06 -16.58
C GLN A 93 -3.79 -3.85 -17.84
N PHE A 94 -2.79 -4.08 -18.69
CA PHE A 94 -2.97 -4.95 -19.85
C PHE A 94 -2.58 -6.38 -19.50
N MET A 95 -3.47 -7.32 -19.79
CA MET A 95 -3.29 -8.73 -19.47
C MET A 95 -3.51 -9.59 -20.71
N HIS A 96 -2.69 -10.62 -20.89
CA HIS A 96 -2.85 -11.53 -22.01
C HIS A 96 -4.09 -12.39 -21.78
N ILE A 97 -4.82 -12.72 -22.86
CA ILE A 97 -6.01 -13.58 -22.78
C ILE A 97 -5.75 -14.92 -22.07
N ASP A 98 -4.54 -15.45 -22.15
CA ASP A 98 -4.18 -16.74 -21.55
C ASP A 98 -4.11 -16.71 -20.02
N GLU A 99 -4.00 -15.53 -19.40
CA GLU A 99 -4.06 -15.40 -17.94
C GLU A 99 -5.45 -15.76 -17.41
N ILE A 100 -6.51 -15.32 -18.10
CA ILE A 100 -7.90 -15.70 -17.77
C ILE A 100 -8.10 -17.20 -17.93
N ARG A 101 -7.57 -17.78 -19.01
CA ARG A 101 -7.64 -19.23 -19.24
C ARG A 101 -6.92 -19.99 -18.14
N THR A 102 -5.76 -19.50 -17.71
CA THR A 102 -5.00 -20.09 -16.61
C THR A 102 -5.81 -20.10 -15.32
N MET A 103 -6.44 -18.99 -14.95
CA MET A 103 -7.29 -18.91 -13.75
C MET A 103 -8.48 -19.88 -13.81
N ILE A 104 -9.08 -20.06 -14.99
CA ILE A 104 -10.19 -21.01 -15.18
C ILE A 104 -9.72 -22.45 -15.05
N VAL A 105 -8.61 -22.81 -15.71
CA VAL A 105 -8.10 -24.19 -15.68
C VAL A 105 -7.59 -24.56 -14.29
N SER A 106 -6.89 -23.65 -13.62
CA SER A 106 -6.35 -23.88 -12.28
C SER A 106 -7.41 -23.79 -11.18
N GLN A 107 -8.57 -23.18 -11.47
CA GLN A 107 -9.58 -22.79 -10.48
C GLN A 107 -9.00 -21.90 -9.35
N GLN A 108 -7.97 -21.10 -9.68
CA GLN A 108 -7.31 -20.19 -8.75
C GLN A 108 -7.35 -18.78 -9.32
N LEU A 109 -8.01 -17.87 -8.61
CA LEU A 109 -8.02 -16.44 -8.93
C LEU A 109 -6.67 -15.81 -8.54
N SER A 110 -6.26 -14.77 -9.27
CA SER A 110 -5.17 -13.90 -8.82
C SER A 110 -5.57 -13.10 -7.58
N ASP A 111 -4.60 -12.50 -6.88
CA ASP A 111 -4.85 -11.72 -5.66
C ASP A 111 -5.82 -10.54 -5.89
N GLU A 112 -5.80 -9.92 -7.07
CA GLU A 112 -6.72 -8.85 -7.45
C GLU A 112 -8.15 -9.37 -7.58
N TYR A 113 -8.33 -10.52 -8.24
CA TYR A 113 -9.63 -11.15 -8.44
C TYR A 113 -10.19 -11.75 -7.16
N LEU A 114 -9.34 -12.30 -6.28
CA LEU A 114 -9.72 -12.75 -4.94
C LEU A 114 -10.30 -11.62 -4.10
N ARG A 115 -9.94 -10.37 -4.43
CA ARG A 115 -10.44 -9.18 -3.76
C ARG A 115 -11.72 -8.60 -4.34
N GLY A 116 -12.34 -9.29 -5.31
CA GLY A 116 -13.54 -8.83 -6.00
C GLY A 116 -13.22 -8.26 -7.38
N TYR A 117 -14.03 -8.66 -8.35
CA TYR A 117 -13.93 -8.23 -9.73
C TYR A 117 -15.32 -8.01 -10.34
N HIS A 118 -15.40 -7.15 -11.34
CA HIS A 118 -16.60 -6.89 -12.13
C HIS A 118 -16.27 -6.91 -13.62
N VAL A 119 -16.84 -7.87 -14.34
CA VAL A 119 -16.69 -7.96 -15.79
C VAL A 119 -17.58 -6.91 -16.46
N ALA A 120 -16.98 -5.82 -16.97
CA ALA A 120 -17.68 -4.72 -17.60
C ALA A 120 -17.93 -4.96 -19.11
N LEU A 121 -17.05 -5.73 -19.74
CA LEU A 121 -17.18 -6.19 -21.12
C LEU A 121 -16.58 -7.59 -21.25
N ASP A 122 -17.29 -8.49 -21.93
CA ASP A 122 -16.77 -9.79 -22.36
C ASP A 122 -17.31 -10.09 -23.76
N LYS A 123 -16.46 -9.98 -24.78
CA LYS A 123 -16.85 -10.21 -26.18
C LYS A 123 -16.83 -11.68 -26.57
N ALA A 124 -16.12 -12.51 -25.81
CA ALA A 124 -15.79 -13.88 -26.22
C ALA A 124 -16.27 -14.94 -25.21
N GLY A 125 -17.08 -14.54 -24.22
CA GLY A 125 -17.55 -15.44 -23.16
C GLY A 125 -16.39 -16.00 -22.33
N LEU A 126 -15.28 -15.25 -22.23
CA LEU A 126 -14.05 -15.71 -21.59
C LEU A 126 -14.21 -15.96 -20.09
N TYR A 127 -15.21 -15.33 -19.46
CA TYR A 127 -15.41 -15.40 -18.02
C TYR A 127 -16.42 -16.48 -17.61
N GLU A 128 -16.96 -17.23 -18.57
CA GLU A 128 -17.76 -18.42 -18.27
C GLU A 128 -16.89 -19.46 -17.53
N GLY A 129 -17.29 -19.81 -16.30
CA GLY A 129 -16.57 -20.77 -15.47
C GLY A 129 -15.44 -20.18 -14.60
N LEU A 130 -15.25 -18.86 -14.61
CA LEU A 130 -14.38 -18.21 -13.62
C LEU A 130 -15.03 -18.30 -12.23
N PRO A 131 -14.33 -18.76 -11.18
CA PRO A 131 -14.91 -18.89 -9.86
C PRO A 131 -15.31 -17.51 -9.28
N PRO A 132 -16.37 -17.45 -8.46
CA PRO A 132 -16.71 -16.21 -7.76
C PRO A 132 -15.59 -15.83 -6.79
N SER A 133 -15.37 -14.52 -6.63
CA SER A 133 -14.48 -14.02 -5.57
C SER A 133 -14.97 -14.54 -4.21
N PRO A 134 -14.07 -15.01 -3.33
CA PRO A 134 -14.45 -15.44 -1.99
C PRO A 134 -15.05 -14.28 -1.19
N ARG A 135 -15.89 -14.60 -0.19
CA ARG A 135 -16.46 -13.60 0.73
C ARG A 135 -15.43 -13.04 1.72
N SER A 136 -14.32 -13.75 1.91
CA SER A 136 -13.22 -13.34 2.79
C SER A 136 -11.90 -13.42 2.05
N PHE A 137 -11.05 -12.41 2.25
CA PHE A 137 -9.75 -12.34 1.61
C PHE A 137 -8.72 -13.21 2.33
N PRO A 138 -7.86 -13.92 1.59
CA PRO A 138 -6.73 -14.61 2.19
C PRO A 138 -5.89 -13.63 3.01
N GLN A 139 -5.52 -14.03 4.21
CA GLN A 139 -4.58 -13.26 5.01
C GLN A 139 -3.16 -13.52 4.49
N PRO A 140 -2.30 -12.49 4.42
CA PRO A 140 -0.88 -12.71 4.21
C PRO A 140 -0.35 -13.69 5.28
N PRO A 141 0.63 -14.53 4.95
CA PRO A 141 1.26 -15.39 5.93
C PRO A 141 1.85 -14.56 7.08
N ALA A 142 1.93 -15.17 8.26
CA ALA A 142 2.66 -14.57 9.38
C ALA A 142 4.12 -14.30 8.96
N PRO A 143 4.72 -13.18 9.39
CA PRO A 143 6.11 -12.87 9.05
C PRO A 143 7.04 -13.90 9.70
N SER A 144 8.13 -14.23 9.01
CA SER A 144 9.18 -15.04 9.63
C SER A 144 9.89 -14.25 10.72
N ARG A 145 10.57 -14.97 11.62
CA ARG A 145 11.42 -14.35 12.64
C ARG A 145 12.46 -13.42 12.03
N GLU A 146 13.08 -13.83 10.93
CA GLU A 146 14.10 -13.05 10.23
C GLU A 146 13.54 -11.75 9.65
N GLN A 147 12.31 -11.77 9.12
CA GLN A 147 11.62 -10.56 8.64
C GLN A 147 11.30 -9.60 9.78
N VAL A 148 10.77 -10.12 10.90
CA VAL A 148 10.50 -9.30 12.09
C VAL A 148 11.81 -8.69 12.59
N TYR A 149 12.86 -9.49 12.73
CA TYR A 149 14.14 -9.01 13.26
C TYR A 149 14.79 -7.97 12.36
N ALA A 150 14.74 -8.14 11.03
CA ALA A 150 15.23 -7.13 10.10
C ALA A 150 14.50 -5.79 10.28
N CYS A 151 13.17 -5.81 10.34
CA CYS A 151 12.35 -4.63 10.57
C CYS A 151 12.67 -3.92 11.89
N LEU A 152 12.82 -4.68 12.99
CA LEU A 152 13.14 -4.10 14.29
C LEU A 152 14.56 -3.50 14.32
N ASN A 153 15.54 -4.19 13.74
CA ASN A 153 16.91 -3.70 13.66
C ASN A 153 17.00 -2.41 12.83
N GLU A 154 16.36 -2.37 11.67
CA GLU A 154 16.39 -1.20 10.78
C GLU A 154 15.77 0.02 11.46
N PHE A 155 14.66 -0.14 12.18
CA PHE A 155 14.06 0.95 12.95
C PHE A 155 15.05 1.57 13.95
N TRP A 156 15.68 0.75 14.80
CA TRP A 156 16.57 1.25 15.85
C TRP A 156 17.87 1.81 15.28
N PHE A 157 18.37 1.22 14.19
CA PHE A 157 19.51 1.75 13.46
C PHE A 157 19.23 3.15 12.92
N GLU A 158 18.06 3.36 12.30
CA GLU A 158 17.70 4.67 11.77
C GLU A 158 17.31 5.67 12.87
N ALA A 159 16.80 5.21 14.02
CA ALA A 159 16.56 6.07 15.18
C ALA A 159 17.86 6.71 15.72
N LEU A 160 18.95 5.94 15.78
CA LEU A 160 20.28 6.45 16.16
C LEU A 160 20.78 7.50 15.17
N HIS A 161 20.66 7.22 13.86
CA HIS A 161 21.02 8.18 12.83
C HIS A 161 20.17 9.45 12.87
N ALA A 162 18.86 9.31 13.02
CA ALA A 162 17.95 10.44 13.12
C ALA A 162 18.38 11.36 14.27
N ALA A 163 18.66 10.82 15.46
CA ALA A 163 19.14 11.58 16.62
C ALA A 163 20.42 12.39 16.28
N GLN A 164 21.40 11.75 15.65
CA GLN A 164 22.65 12.40 15.25
C GLN A 164 22.44 13.50 14.22
N PHE A 165 21.60 13.26 13.21
CA PHE A 165 21.31 14.25 12.16
C PHE A 165 20.46 15.42 12.67
N ILE A 166 19.58 15.20 13.65
CA ILE A 166 18.89 16.31 14.33
C ILE A 166 19.92 17.23 14.99
N ARG A 167 20.90 16.68 15.72
CA ARG A 167 21.99 17.48 16.34
C ARG A 167 22.79 18.29 15.33
N ARG A 168 23.04 17.71 14.15
CA ARG A 168 23.77 18.37 13.06
C ARG A 168 22.96 19.40 12.28
N ARG A 169 21.65 19.50 12.54
CA ARG A 169 20.71 20.35 11.78
C ARG A 169 20.56 19.94 10.32
N GLU A 170 20.81 18.67 10.01
CA GLU A 170 20.60 18.10 8.68
C GLU A 170 19.15 17.60 8.52
N PHE A 171 18.18 18.49 8.71
CA PHE A 171 16.76 18.12 8.81
C PHE A 171 16.21 17.42 7.56
N TRP A 172 16.75 17.74 6.38
CA TRP A 172 16.43 17.02 5.16
C TRP A 172 16.75 15.53 5.29
N VAL A 173 17.94 15.18 5.77
CA VAL A 173 18.34 13.79 6.01
C VAL A 173 17.46 13.16 7.09
N VAL A 174 17.14 13.90 8.16
CA VAL A 174 16.22 13.43 9.21
C VAL A 174 14.88 13.01 8.62
N LYS A 175 14.32 13.73 7.63
CA LYS A 175 13.04 13.33 6.99
C LYS A 175 13.10 11.97 6.30
N PHE A 176 14.23 11.63 5.65
CA PHE A 176 14.39 10.30 5.05
C PHE A 176 14.45 9.21 6.12
N ARG A 177 15.25 9.42 7.16
CA ARG A 177 15.39 8.45 8.28
C ARG A 177 14.07 8.26 9.02
N ASP A 178 13.39 9.36 9.29
CA ASP A 178 12.06 9.40 9.91
C ASP A 178 11.02 8.63 9.06
N TRP A 179 11.06 8.77 7.73
CA TRP A 179 10.18 8.01 6.85
C TRP A 179 10.49 6.51 6.82
N THR A 180 11.78 6.12 6.80
CA THR A 180 12.20 4.73 6.95
C THR A 180 11.69 4.15 8.27
N MET A 181 11.87 4.86 9.38
CA MET A 181 11.35 4.46 10.69
C MET A 181 9.83 4.28 10.69
N LYS A 182 9.08 5.20 10.07
CA LYS A 182 7.61 5.09 9.94
C LYS A 182 7.19 3.90 9.09
N THR A 183 7.97 3.54 8.06
CA THR A 183 7.73 2.34 7.26
C THR A 183 7.88 1.08 8.11
N MET A 184 8.93 1.01 8.93
CA MET A 184 9.13 -0.11 9.88
C MET A 184 8.03 -0.15 10.95
N LEU A 185 7.65 1.00 11.49
CA LEU A 185 6.56 1.12 12.47
C LEU A 185 5.23 0.65 11.89
N LEU A 186 4.88 1.09 10.68
CA LEU A 186 3.68 0.63 9.97
C LEU A 186 3.72 -0.89 9.79
N GLN A 187 4.83 -1.43 9.29
CA GLN A 187 4.95 -2.88 9.07
C GLN A 187 4.77 -3.68 10.37
N ALA A 188 5.37 -3.24 11.47
CA ALA A 188 5.23 -3.87 12.77
C ALA A 188 3.80 -3.76 13.32
N LEU A 189 3.14 -2.62 13.14
CA LEU A 189 1.73 -2.42 13.49
C LEU A 189 0.82 -3.38 12.73
N GLU A 190 1.01 -3.50 11.42
CA GLU A 190 0.21 -4.38 10.57
C GLU A 190 0.38 -5.85 10.99
N TRP A 191 1.63 -6.29 11.23
CA TRP A 191 1.89 -7.64 11.75
C TRP A 191 1.28 -7.87 13.12
N ARG A 192 1.42 -6.90 14.04
CA ARG A 192 0.86 -7.00 15.39
C ARG A 192 -0.65 -7.10 15.34
N ALA A 193 -1.31 -6.26 14.54
CA ALA A 193 -2.76 -6.27 14.37
C ALA A 193 -3.24 -7.65 13.92
N ARG A 194 -2.63 -8.23 12.88
CA ARG A 194 -2.96 -9.57 12.38
C ARG A 194 -2.65 -10.69 13.37
N ALA A 195 -1.52 -10.61 14.07
CA ALA A 195 -1.08 -11.63 15.01
C ALA A 195 -1.95 -11.73 16.28
N THR A 196 -2.64 -10.64 16.65
CA THR A 196 -3.45 -10.58 17.89
C THR A 196 -4.96 -10.52 17.64
N ALA A 197 -5.40 -10.55 16.39
CA ALA A 197 -6.81 -10.44 16.07
C ALA A 197 -7.55 -11.77 16.28
N ASP A 198 -8.77 -11.70 16.83
CA ASP A 198 -9.65 -12.87 17.00
C ASP A 198 -10.23 -13.38 15.66
N ALA A 199 -10.17 -12.53 14.62
CA ALA A 199 -10.64 -12.82 13.28
C ALA A 199 -9.68 -12.25 12.22
N PRO A 200 -9.69 -12.80 10.99
CA PRO A 200 -8.92 -12.24 9.87
C PRO A 200 -9.08 -10.73 9.74
N THR A 201 -7.96 -10.00 9.80
CA THR A 201 -7.94 -8.52 9.87
C THR A 201 -7.20 -7.93 8.69
N ASN A 202 -7.91 -7.17 7.86
CA ASN A 202 -7.30 -6.42 6.77
C ASN A 202 -6.63 -5.16 7.31
N THR A 203 -5.34 -5.05 7.01
CA THR A 203 -4.53 -3.88 7.40
C THR A 203 -4.35 -2.88 6.25
N TRP A 204 -4.79 -3.28 5.05
CA TRP A 204 -4.84 -2.51 3.82
C TRP A 204 -3.48 -1.94 3.37
N LEU A 205 -3.33 -1.69 2.07
CA LEU A 205 -2.10 -1.13 1.53
C LEU A 205 -1.83 0.26 2.15
N LEU A 206 -0.56 0.51 2.54
CA LEU A 206 -0.09 1.78 3.14
C LEU A 206 -0.85 2.17 4.42
N GLY A 207 -1.37 1.20 5.17
CA GLY A 207 -2.09 1.44 6.41
C GLY A 207 -3.42 2.19 6.23
N LYS A 208 -4.06 2.09 5.07
CA LYS A 208 -5.43 2.62 4.88
C LYS A 208 -6.35 2.09 5.99
N ARG A 209 -7.27 2.93 6.44
CA ARG A 209 -8.24 2.63 7.51
C ARG A 209 -7.59 2.18 8.84
N MET A 210 -6.39 2.68 9.14
CA MET A 210 -5.64 2.34 10.37
C MET A 210 -6.44 2.42 11.66
N HIS A 211 -7.36 3.39 11.77
CA HIS A 211 -8.22 3.56 12.93
C HIS A 211 -9.16 2.36 13.20
N GLU A 212 -9.37 1.48 12.23
CA GLU A 212 -10.24 0.30 12.36
C GLU A 212 -9.49 -0.94 12.85
N TRP A 213 -8.18 -1.03 12.59
CA TRP A 213 -7.39 -2.23 12.88
C TRP A 213 -6.24 -2.01 13.86
N ALA A 214 -5.77 -0.77 14.02
CA ALA A 214 -4.82 -0.40 15.07
C ALA A 214 -5.55 -0.20 16.40
N ARG A 215 -4.85 -0.43 17.52
CA ARG A 215 -5.43 -0.14 18.84
C ARG A 215 -5.55 1.37 19.04
N GLY A 216 -6.50 1.80 19.85
CA GLY A 216 -6.74 3.23 20.10
C GLY A 216 -5.52 3.97 20.67
N ASP A 217 -4.75 3.33 21.55
CA ASP A 217 -3.50 3.85 22.10
C ASP A 217 -2.39 3.96 21.04
N GLU A 218 -2.26 2.95 20.18
CA GLU A 218 -1.32 2.95 19.05
C GLU A 218 -1.67 4.06 18.04
N TYR A 219 -2.94 4.16 17.64
CA TYR A 219 -3.39 5.19 16.71
C TYR A 219 -3.19 6.60 17.28
N ALA A 220 -3.48 6.80 18.57
CA ALA A 220 -3.24 8.07 19.25
C ALA A 220 -1.76 8.45 19.34
N ALA A 221 -0.84 7.49 19.44
CA ALA A 221 0.59 7.76 19.37
C ALA A 221 1.00 8.18 17.95
N ILE A 222 0.47 7.52 16.91
CA ILE A 222 0.79 7.80 15.51
C ILE A 222 0.36 9.21 15.09
N THR A 223 -0.69 9.79 15.65
CA THR A 223 -1.04 11.20 15.35
C THR A 223 0.00 12.21 15.86
N ARG A 224 0.91 11.80 16.75
CA ARG A 224 1.88 12.65 17.43
C ARG A 224 3.31 12.51 16.91
N ILE A 225 3.56 11.62 15.94
CA ILE A 225 4.91 11.35 15.40
C ILE A 225 5.22 12.16 14.13
N TRP A 226 4.38 13.12 13.77
CA TRP A 226 4.55 13.97 12.60
C TRP A 226 5.20 15.28 13.01
N ALA A 227 6.44 15.50 12.55
CA ALA A 227 7.21 16.69 12.86
C ALA A 227 7.29 17.66 11.68
N GLY A 228 7.28 18.96 11.97
CA GLY A 228 7.65 20.04 11.03
C GLY A 228 9.16 20.14 10.76
N TRP A 229 9.63 21.34 10.41
CA TRP A 229 11.02 21.62 10.02
C TRP A 229 11.84 22.28 11.14
N ASP A 230 11.74 21.77 12.38
CA ASP A 230 12.50 22.28 13.52
C ASP A 230 12.95 21.17 14.48
N ALA A 231 14.03 21.45 15.22
CA ALA A 231 14.67 20.47 16.10
C ALA A 231 13.73 19.97 17.21
N ARG A 232 12.93 20.84 17.83
CA ARG A 232 12.04 20.46 18.93
C ARG A 232 10.99 19.46 18.48
N GLN A 233 10.29 19.73 17.37
CA GLN A 233 9.30 18.81 16.83
C GLN A 233 9.93 17.49 16.37
N LEU A 234 11.10 17.54 15.71
CA LEU A 234 11.82 16.34 15.27
C LEU A 234 12.23 15.45 16.45
N TRP A 235 12.74 16.05 17.54
CA TRP A 235 13.06 15.32 18.76
C TRP A 235 11.83 14.69 19.41
N GLN A 236 10.75 15.46 19.54
CA GLN A 236 9.50 14.95 20.11
C GLN A 236 8.97 13.76 19.30
N ALA A 237 8.94 13.87 17.98
CA ALA A 237 8.51 12.79 17.11
C ALA A 237 9.43 11.57 17.20
N LEU A 238 10.75 11.75 17.26
CA LEU A 238 11.71 10.65 17.41
C LEU A 238 11.50 9.89 18.74
N LEU A 239 11.36 10.62 19.85
CA LEU A 239 11.17 10.01 21.17
C LEU A 239 9.83 9.25 21.25
N ILE A 240 8.74 9.85 20.76
CA ILE A 240 7.43 9.19 20.73
C ILE A 240 7.48 7.93 19.83
N GLN A 241 8.15 7.99 18.67
CA GLN A 241 8.33 6.83 17.80
C GLN A 241 9.10 5.71 18.49
N ALA A 242 10.20 6.02 19.15
CA ALA A 242 11.00 5.04 19.88
C ALA A 242 10.18 4.36 20.99
N ASP A 243 9.38 5.13 21.73
CA ASP A 243 8.53 4.63 22.81
C ASP A 243 7.44 3.70 22.28
N ILE A 244 6.67 4.13 21.28
CA ILE A 244 5.57 3.32 20.75
C ILE A 244 6.09 2.08 20.02
N PHE A 245 7.21 2.19 19.30
CA PHE A 245 7.79 1.06 18.59
C PHE A 245 8.28 -0.02 19.55
N ALA A 246 8.89 0.35 20.69
CA ALA A 246 9.27 -0.62 21.73
C ALA A 246 8.06 -1.42 22.24
N VAL A 247 6.94 -0.74 22.51
CA VAL A 247 5.70 -1.40 22.97
C VAL A 247 5.13 -2.32 21.90
N ILE A 248 5.08 -1.87 20.64
CA ILE A 248 4.55 -2.68 19.53
C ILE A 248 5.43 -3.89 19.27
N SER A 249 6.76 -3.70 19.27
CA SER A 249 7.71 -4.78 19.01
C SER A 249 7.63 -5.87 20.07
N ASP A 250 7.47 -5.50 21.35
CA ASP A 250 7.31 -6.44 22.45
C ASP A 250 6.03 -7.26 22.30
N LYS A 251 4.91 -6.61 22.03
CA LYS A 251 3.62 -7.28 21.80
C LYS A 251 3.66 -8.18 20.58
N LEU A 252 4.30 -7.73 19.49
CA LEU A 252 4.43 -8.50 18.25
C LEU A 252 5.25 -9.77 18.47
N CYS A 253 6.45 -9.66 19.04
CA CYS A 253 7.29 -10.82 19.32
C CYS A 253 6.60 -11.79 20.28
N ALA A 254 5.94 -11.30 21.33
CA ALA A 254 5.18 -12.14 22.25
C ALA A 254 4.04 -12.90 21.53
N ALA A 255 3.29 -12.22 20.65
CA ALA A 255 2.20 -12.82 19.89
C ALA A 255 2.68 -13.90 18.89
N LEU A 256 3.89 -13.73 18.34
CA LEU A 256 4.49 -14.67 17.39
C LEU A 256 5.37 -15.74 18.06
N GLY A 257 5.59 -15.66 19.38
CA GLY A 257 6.48 -16.56 20.12
C GLY A 257 7.97 -16.35 19.78
N TYR A 258 8.37 -15.14 19.41
CA TYR A 258 9.76 -14.77 19.12
C TYR A 258 10.40 -14.05 20.31
N GLU A 259 11.71 -14.18 20.45
CA GLU A 259 12.48 -13.40 21.42
C GLU A 259 12.65 -11.95 20.94
N GLN A 260 12.92 -11.03 21.87
CA GLN A 260 13.31 -9.67 21.50
C GLN A 260 14.74 -9.65 20.95
N PRO A 261 14.96 -9.24 19.68
CA PRO A 261 16.30 -9.28 19.10
C PRO A 261 17.20 -8.12 19.57
N ILE A 262 16.61 -7.02 20.05
CA ILE A 262 17.34 -5.79 20.37
C ILE A 262 17.67 -5.75 21.86
N GLN A 263 18.69 -6.50 22.27
CA GLN A 263 19.11 -6.57 23.68
C GLN A 263 19.58 -5.21 24.22
N ALA A 264 20.23 -4.40 23.37
CA ALA A 264 20.77 -3.09 23.73
C ALA A 264 19.76 -1.93 23.58
N ARG A 265 18.45 -2.21 23.58
CA ARG A 265 17.41 -1.21 23.29
C ARG A 265 17.42 -0.06 24.28
N GLU A 266 17.61 -0.35 25.57
CA GLU A 266 17.60 0.68 26.61
C GLU A 266 18.86 1.56 26.54
N GLU A 267 20.01 1.00 26.17
CA GLU A 267 21.24 1.74 25.89
C GLU A 267 21.09 2.67 24.68
N ILE A 268 20.44 2.18 23.61
CA ILE A 268 20.12 2.99 22.42
C ILE A 268 19.21 4.15 22.80
N ARG A 269 18.14 3.90 23.55
CA ARG A 269 17.22 4.95 24.02
C ARG A 269 17.92 5.94 24.93
N ALA A 270 18.76 5.47 25.86
CA ALA A 270 19.54 6.33 26.74
C ALA A 270 20.49 7.25 25.95
N TYR A 271 21.15 6.73 24.91
CA TYR A 271 21.99 7.53 24.03
C TYR A 271 21.19 8.60 23.28
N ILE A 272 20.03 8.25 22.71
CA ILE A 272 19.12 9.20 22.04
C ILE A 272 18.68 10.30 23.02
N HIS A 273 18.31 9.92 24.25
CA HIS A 273 17.91 10.87 25.30
C HIS A 273 19.05 11.80 25.72
N ALA A 274 20.29 11.31 25.79
CA ALA A 274 21.45 12.14 26.08
C ALA A 274 21.64 13.21 24.99
N LEU A 275 21.60 12.82 23.71
CA LEU A 275 21.68 13.76 22.59
C LEU A 275 20.55 14.81 22.64
N TYR A 276 19.33 14.39 22.93
CA TYR A 276 18.19 15.30 23.12
C TYR A 276 18.42 16.29 24.27
N ALA A 277 18.91 15.81 25.42
CA ALA A 277 19.11 16.64 26.61
C ALA A 277 20.20 17.70 26.42
N GLU A 278 21.22 17.39 25.62
CA GLU A 278 22.32 18.28 25.25
C GLU A 278 21.95 19.27 24.12
N ASP A 279 20.74 19.17 23.57
CA ASP A 279 20.28 20.01 22.48
C ASP A 279 19.55 21.27 22.97
N PRO A 280 20.16 22.46 22.90
CA PRO A 280 19.56 23.69 23.42
C PRO A 280 18.31 24.13 22.65
N GLU A 281 18.13 23.69 21.40
CA GLU A 281 16.95 24.04 20.59
C GLU A 281 15.84 23.02 20.69
N ALA A 282 16.08 21.88 21.34
CA ALA A 282 15.04 20.87 21.56
C ALA A 282 13.95 21.34 22.55
N ARG A 283 14.21 22.43 23.30
CA ARG A 283 13.33 22.97 24.35
C ARG A 283 12.82 24.39 24.07
N ARG A 284 13.25 25.01 22.96
CA ARG A 284 12.77 26.33 22.51
C ARG A 284 11.55 26.14 21.62
#